data_AF-A0A2Z3X6M2-F1
#
_entry.id   AF-A0A2Z3X6M2-F1
#
_cell.length_a   1.000
_cell.length_b   1.000
_cell.length_c   1.000
_cell.angle_alpha   90.00
_cell.angle_beta   90.00
_cell.angle_gamma   90.00
#
_symmetry.space_group_name_H-M   'P 1'
#
loop_
_entity.id
_entity.type
_entity.pdbx_description
1 polymer ?
#
loop_
_entity_poly.entity_id
_entity_poly.type
_entity_poly.pdbx_seq_one_letter_code
_entity_poly.pdbx_strand_id
1 'polypeptide(L)'
;MAIKIIGGNISGNGGDGIYVGDGFDIEVIGTKITDNHRDGIHVANPDTNVSIQHIECFGNTRDGVHVAITMQDLVNAGLKENIPQEELDKAQKVIVENTNKPLIKIMSALKGIGFCRWITKGSELATITSLLIQLFTKN
;
A
#
# COMPACT_ATOMS: atom_id res chain seq x y z
N MET A 1 25.75 9.96 -3.67
CA MET A 1 25.76 11.36 -4.16
C MET A 1 24.30 11.71 -4.39
N ALA A 2 23.82 12.80 -3.81
CA ALA A 2 22.39 13.13 -3.87
C ALA A 2 22.10 14.11 -5.01
N ILE A 3 21.19 13.74 -5.91
CA ILE A 3 20.65 14.64 -6.93
C ILE A 3 19.49 15.42 -6.31
N LYS A 4 19.49 16.74 -6.48
CA LYS A 4 18.43 17.62 -5.99
C LYS A 4 17.60 18.19 -7.13
N ILE A 5 16.29 18.04 -7.03
CA ILE A 5 15.31 18.65 -7.94
C ILE A 5 14.47 19.61 -7.10
N ILE A 6 14.55 20.91 -7.42
CA ILE A 6 13.95 21.97 -6.62
C ILE A 6 13.05 22.83 -7.51
N GLY A 7 11.77 22.87 -7.20
CA GLY A 7 10.78 23.62 -7.95
C GLY A 7 10.48 23.02 -9.33
N GLY A 8 9.63 23.71 -10.09
CA GLY A 8 9.34 23.40 -11.48
C GLY A 8 8.14 22.47 -11.70
N ASN A 9 7.90 22.15 -12.96
CA ASN A 9 6.82 21.27 -13.41
C ASN A 9 7.37 20.16 -14.31
N ILE A 10 7.11 18.91 -13.95
CA ILE A 10 7.49 17.72 -14.70
C ILE A 10 6.19 17.02 -15.10
N SER A 11 5.82 17.14 -16.38
CA SER A 11 4.50 16.66 -16.82
C SER A 11 4.46 16.16 -18.24
N GLY A 12 3.51 15.26 -18.51
CA GLY A 12 3.24 14.76 -19.87
C GLY A 12 4.32 13.84 -20.43
N ASN A 13 5.16 13.24 -19.59
CA ASN A 13 6.17 12.30 -20.07
C ASN A 13 5.54 10.96 -20.46
N GLY A 14 6.07 10.33 -21.51
CA GLY A 14 5.64 9.00 -21.98
C GLY A 14 6.02 7.84 -21.04
N GLY A 15 6.72 8.12 -19.94
CA GLY A 15 7.12 7.16 -18.91
C GLY A 15 6.85 7.73 -17.52
N ASP A 16 7.82 7.56 -16.61
CA ASP A 16 7.77 8.16 -15.29
C ASP A 16 8.10 9.66 -15.36
N GLY A 17 7.59 10.45 -14.41
CA GLY A 17 8.01 11.85 -14.28
C GLY A 17 9.48 11.95 -13.87
N ILE A 18 9.86 11.24 -12.82
CA ILE A 18 11.24 11.07 -12.36
C ILE A 18 11.51 9.57 -12.21
N TYR A 19 12.51 9.05 -12.91
CA TYR A 19 13.01 7.69 -12.70
C TYR A 19 14.38 7.74 -12.01
N VAL A 20 14.50 7.06 -10.88
CA VAL A 20 15.73 6.94 -10.10
C VAL A 20 16.25 5.52 -10.22
N GLY A 21 17.34 5.38 -10.97
CA GLY A 21 18.08 4.12 -11.11
C GLY A 21 19.09 3.89 -10.00
N ASP A 22 19.85 2.81 -10.12
CA ASP A 22 20.79 2.36 -9.11
C ASP A 22 21.89 3.40 -8.78
N GLY A 23 22.20 3.53 -7.48
CA GLY A 23 23.38 4.28 -7.00
C GLY A 23 23.18 5.78 -6.81
N PHE A 24 21.96 6.29 -6.90
CA PHE A 24 21.67 7.71 -6.72
C PHE A 24 20.68 7.94 -5.59
N ASP A 25 21.07 8.77 -4.62
CA ASP A 25 20.11 9.34 -3.67
C ASP A 25 19.37 10.50 -4.34
N ILE A 26 18.12 10.76 -3.96
CA ILE A 26 17.34 11.86 -4.52
C ILE A 26 16.66 12.71 -3.44
N GLU A 27 16.65 14.01 -3.68
CA GLU A 27 15.86 14.99 -2.94
C GLU A 27 14.98 15.79 -3.91
N VAL A 28 13.66 15.76 -3.73
CA VAL A 28 12.68 16.50 -4.55
C VAL A 28 11.92 17.48 -3.65
N ILE A 29 11.99 18.77 -3.96
CA ILE A 29 11.42 19.83 -3.12
C ILE A 29 10.59 20.80 -3.96
N GLY A 30 9.32 21.02 -3.61
CA GLY A 30 8.53 22.09 -4.19
C GLY A 30 8.18 21.91 -5.67
N THR A 31 8.29 20.68 -6.19
CA THR A 31 8.09 20.36 -7.61
C THR A 31 6.67 19.84 -7.85
N LYS A 32 6.07 20.23 -8.98
CA LYS A 32 4.81 19.67 -9.48
C LYS A 32 5.10 18.56 -10.49
N ILE A 33 4.52 17.37 -10.29
CA ILE A 33 4.77 16.18 -11.12
C ILE A 33 3.44 15.57 -11.54
N THR A 34 3.05 15.78 -12.79
CA THR A 34 1.66 15.54 -13.22
C THR A 34 1.52 14.89 -14.58
N ASP A 35 0.43 14.15 -14.78
CA ASP A 35 0.03 13.64 -16.10
C ASP A 35 1.13 12.82 -16.83
N ASN A 36 1.94 12.06 -16.10
CA ASN A 36 2.93 11.15 -16.68
C ASN A 36 2.32 9.76 -16.96
N HIS A 37 2.80 9.09 -18.00
CA HIS A 37 2.18 7.84 -18.50
C HIS A 37 2.42 6.62 -17.60
N ARG A 38 3.29 6.74 -16.60
CA ARG A 38 3.54 5.74 -15.55
C ARG A 38 3.47 6.38 -14.18
N ASP A 39 4.55 6.33 -13.40
CA ASP A 39 4.59 6.87 -12.05
C ASP A 39 4.98 8.35 -12.07
N GLY A 40 4.60 9.11 -11.05
CA GLY A 40 5.13 10.46 -10.88
C GLY A 40 6.63 10.40 -10.55
N ILE A 41 6.97 9.64 -9.51
CA ILE A 41 8.36 9.34 -9.12
C ILE A 41 8.48 7.82 -9.01
N HIS A 42 9.44 7.22 -9.70
CA HIS A 42 9.76 5.81 -9.63
C HIS A 42 11.19 5.62 -9.12
N VAL A 43 11.34 4.99 -7.96
CA VAL A 43 12.63 4.65 -7.36
C VAL A 43 12.81 3.14 -7.45
N ALA A 44 13.68 2.71 -8.36
CA ALA A 44 13.80 1.30 -8.71
C ALA A 44 14.62 0.48 -7.70
N ASN A 45 15.48 1.13 -6.93
CA ASN A 45 16.40 0.47 -6.01
C ASN A 45 16.00 0.72 -4.55
N PRO A 46 15.76 -0.34 -3.75
CA PRO A 46 15.35 -0.22 -2.35
C PRO A 46 16.40 0.44 -1.44
N ASP A 47 17.67 0.39 -1.80
CA ASP A 47 18.76 1.00 -1.02
C ASP A 47 18.93 2.51 -1.30
N THR A 48 18.06 3.08 -2.14
CA THR A 48 18.10 4.51 -2.48
C THR A 48 17.53 5.36 -1.35
N ASN A 49 18.30 6.36 -0.87
CA ASN A 49 17.73 7.34 0.04
C ASN A 49 16.88 8.35 -0.73
N VAL A 50 15.62 8.49 -0.32
CA VAL A 50 14.63 9.35 -0.97
C VAL A 50 14.12 10.38 0.03
N SER A 51 14.25 11.67 -0.30
CA SER A 51 13.59 12.76 0.42
C SER A 51 12.65 13.51 -0.50
N ILE A 52 11.36 13.55 -0.18
CA ILE A 52 10.33 14.21 -0.98
C ILE A 52 9.57 15.18 -0.09
N GLN A 53 9.58 16.46 -0.45
CA GLN A 53 9.04 17.53 0.38
C GLN A 53 8.23 18.53 -0.46
N HIS A 54 7.06 18.91 0.05
CA HIS A 54 6.24 19.97 -0.55
C HIS A 54 5.93 19.79 -2.05
N ILE A 55 5.66 18.57 -2.50
CA ILE A 55 5.33 18.29 -3.91
C ILE A 55 3.83 18.25 -4.19
N GLU A 56 3.44 18.54 -5.42
CA GLU A 56 2.13 18.20 -5.99
C GLU A 56 2.31 17.05 -6.98
N CYS A 57 1.80 15.85 -6.67
CA CYS A 57 1.92 14.68 -7.55
C CYS A 57 0.56 14.04 -7.81
N PHE A 58 0.02 14.20 -9.03
CA PHE A 58 -1.32 13.71 -9.40
C PHE A 58 -1.47 13.52 -10.91
N GLY A 59 -2.50 12.80 -11.36
CA GLY A 59 -2.77 12.60 -12.80
C GLY A 59 -1.83 11.61 -13.50
N ASN A 60 -0.85 11.05 -12.79
CA ASN A 60 -0.01 9.97 -13.30
C ASN A 60 -0.81 8.67 -13.42
N THR A 61 -0.46 7.82 -14.39
CA THR A 61 -1.32 6.70 -14.80
C THR A 61 -1.19 5.46 -13.91
N ARG A 62 -0.12 5.40 -13.11
CA ARG A 62 0.16 4.37 -12.11
C ARG A 62 0.20 5.01 -10.71
N ASP A 63 1.36 5.03 -10.06
CA ASP A 63 1.52 5.56 -8.71
C ASP A 63 1.93 7.04 -8.74
N GLY A 64 1.57 7.79 -7.70
CA GLY A 64 2.14 9.12 -7.49
C GLY A 64 3.65 9.04 -7.18
N VAL A 65 4.00 8.18 -6.22
CA VAL A 65 5.37 7.86 -5.86
C VAL A 65 5.47 6.35 -5.65
N HIS A 66 6.29 5.70 -6.47
CA HIS A 66 6.65 4.30 -6.36
C HIS A 66 8.08 4.20 -5.81
N VAL A 67 8.24 3.52 -4.68
CA VAL A 67 9.56 3.14 -4.17
C VAL A 67 9.58 1.63 -4.11
N ALA A 68 10.54 1.02 -4.82
CA ALA A 68 10.80 -0.40 -4.68
C ALA A 68 11.22 -0.63 -3.23
N ILE A 69 10.37 -1.31 -2.46
CA ILE A 69 10.67 -1.74 -1.10
C ILE A 69 10.73 -3.26 -1.09
N THR A 70 11.66 -3.83 -0.33
CA THR A 70 11.62 -5.28 -0.12
C THR A 70 10.58 -5.63 0.94
N MET A 71 10.07 -6.86 0.91
CA MET A 71 9.24 -7.38 2.02
C MET A 71 9.96 -7.28 3.37
N GLN A 72 11.29 -7.43 3.38
CA GLN A 72 12.10 -7.31 4.58
C GLN A 72 12.10 -5.87 5.14
N ASP A 73 12.11 -4.84 4.28
CA ASP A 73 12.04 -3.44 4.69
C ASP A 73 10.68 -3.12 5.31
N LEU A 74 9.61 -3.65 4.71
CA LEU A 74 8.28 -3.57 5.29
C LEU A 74 8.22 -4.25 6.66
N VAL A 75 8.81 -5.43 6.80
CA VAL A 75 8.89 -6.15 8.08
C VAL A 75 9.63 -5.35 9.14
N ASN A 76 10.76 -4.75 8.78
CA ASN A 76 11.54 -3.89 9.66
C ASN A 76 10.76 -2.62 10.05
N ALA A 77 9.93 -2.07 9.16
CA ALA A 77 9.02 -0.95 9.43
C ALA A 77 7.78 -1.35 10.25
N GLY A 78 7.66 -2.62 10.63
CA GLY A 78 6.59 -3.14 11.50
C GLY A 78 5.43 -3.81 10.76
N LEU A 79 5.54 -4.02 9.44
CA LEU A 79 4.60 -4.89 8.72
C LEU A 79 4.85 -6.33 9.16
N LYS A 80 3.91 -6.95 9.86
CA LYS A 80 4.04 -8.37 10.16
C LYS A 80 3.83 -9.16 8.86
N GLU A 81 4.86 -9.87 8.42
CA GLU A 81 4.74 -10.83 7.33
C GLU A 81 3.67 -11.87 7.73
N ASN A 82 2.75 -12.13 6.79
CA ASN A 82 1.53 -12.93 6.91
C ASN A 82 0.31 -12.17 7.43
N ILE A 83 -0.86 -12.59 6.91
CA ILE A 83 -2.11 -12.46 7.65
C ILE A 83 -1.81 -13.04 9.03
N PRO A 84 -1.89 -12.30 10.15
CA PRO A 84 -1.57 -12.89 11.43
C PRO A 84 -2.56 -14.03 11.60
N GLN A 85 -2.09 -15.28 11.58
CA GLN A 85 -2.95 -16.45 11.68
C GLN A 85 -3.82 -16.35 12.92
N GLU A 86 -3.27 -15.75 13.98
CA GLU A 86 -4.00 -15.36 15.19
C GLU A 86 -5.22 -14.45 14.94
N GLU A 87 -5.13 -13.46 14.04
CA GLU A 87 -6.25 -12.59 13.66
C GLU A 87 -7.28 -13.32 12.80
N LEU A 88 -6.85 -14.24 11.93
CA LEU A 88 -7.77 -15.13 11.22
C LEU A 88 -8.48 -16.09 12.16
N ASP A 89 -7.77 -16.68 13.11
CA ASP A 89 -8.33 -17.58 14.11
C ASP A 89 -9.34 -16.85 15.00
N LYS A 90 -9.03 -15.60 15.40
CA LYS A 90 -9.96 -14.71 16.11
C LYS A 90 -11.21 -14.41 15.27
N ALA A 91 -11.04 -14.06 14.00
CA ALA A 91 -12.16 -13.77 13.10
C ALA A 91 -13.03 -15.01 12.87
N GLN A 92 -12.42 -16.17 12.63
CA GLN A 92 -13.11 -17.45 12.47
C GLN A 92 -13.91 -17.81 13.72
N LYS A 93 -13.32 -17.67 14.91
CA LYS A 93 -14.01 -17.89 16.18
C LYS A 93 -15.22 -16.97 16.34
N VAL A 94 -15.05 -15.67 16.08
CA VAL A 94 -16.15 -14.69 16.11
C VAL A 94 -17.26 -15.08 15.14
N ILE A 95 -16.92 -15.55 13.93
CA ILE A 95 -17.91 -15.95 12.95
C ILE A 95 -18.68 -17.18 13.43
N VAL A 96 -17.99 -18.23 13.89
CA VAL A 96 -18.61 -19.45 14.43
C VAL A 96 -19.54 -19.15 15.62
N GLU A 97 -19.12 -18.28 16.53
CA GLU A 97 -19.93 -17.87 17.70
C GLU A 97 -21.15 -17.02 17.33
N ASN A 98 -21.19 -16.46 16.12
CA ASN A 98 -22.25 -15.57 15.66
C ASN A 98 -22.95 -16.08 14.39
N THR A 99 -22.71 -17.32 13.95
CA THR A 99 -23.24 -17.90 12.69
C THR A 99 -24.77 -17.80 12.58
N ASN A 100 -25.49 -17.92 13.70
CA ASN A 100 -26.95 -17.86 13.73
C ASN A 100 -27.51 -16.45 13.96
N LYS A 101 -26.64 -15.42 13.99
CA LYS A 101 -27.06 -14.02 14.23
C LYS A 101 -27.16 -13.25 12.90
N PRO A 102 -27.94 -12.17 12.87
CA PRO A 102 -28.00 -11.29 11.71
C PRO A 102 -26.60 -10.79 11.31
N LEU A 103 -26.34 -10.69 10.00
CA LEU A 103 -25.05 -10.28 9.43
C LEU A 103 -24.48 -9.01 10.08
N ILE A 104 -25.32 -8.04 10.41
CA ILE A 104 -24.90 -6.78 11.05
C ILE A 104 -24.22 -6.98 12.41
N LYS A 105 -24.62 -8.02 13.17
CA LYS A 105 -23.99 -8.38 14.45
C LYS A 105 -22.63 -9.05 14.23
N ILE A 106 -22.52 -9.90 13.22
CA ILE A 106 -21.24 -10.52 12.81
C ILE A 106 -20.26 -9.42 12.39
N MET A 107 -20.70 -8.49 11.53
CA MET A 107 -19.89 -7.35 11.09
C MET A 107 -19.47 -6.44 12.24
N SER A 108 -20.37 -6.18 13.20
CA SER A 108 -20.04 -5.39 14.38
C SER A 108 -19.00 -6.08 15.28
N ALA A 109 -19.07 -7.40 15.41
CA ALA A 109 -18.11 -8.17 16.19
C ALA A 109 -16.73 -8.21 15.52
N LEU A 110 -16.67 -8.41 14.20
CA LEU A 110 -15.43 -8.34 13.42
C LEU A 110 -14.79 -6.94 13.47
N LYS A 111 -15.60 -5.87 13.46
CA LYS A 111 -15.11 -4.51 13.72
C LYS A 111 -14.54 -4.36 15.13
N GLY A 112 -15.18 -4.95 16.12
CA GLY A 112 -14.77 -4.89 17.54
C GLY A 112 -13.39 -5.49 17.80
N ILE A 113 -13.02 -6.57 17.10
CA ILE A 113 -11.68 -7.16 17.19
C ILE A 113 -10.65 -6.48 16.28
N GLY A 114 -11.03 -5.40 15.58
CA GLY A 114 -10.13 -4.67 14.69
C GLY A 114 -9.87 -5.36 13.34
N PHE A 115 -10.50 -6.50 13.06
CA PHE A 115 -10.28 -7.29 11.85
C PHE A 115 -10.60 -6.51 10.57
N CYS A 116 -11.65 -5.68 10.57
CA CYS A 116 -11.97 -4.83 9.43
C CYS A 116 -10.87 -3.80 9.12
N ARG A 117 -10.09 -3.35 10.12
CA ARG A 117 -8.95 -2.45 9.87
C ARG A 117 -7.85 -3.16 9.09
N TRP A 118 -7.66 -4.45 9.34
CA TRP A 118 -6.69 -5.29 8.65
C TRP A 118 -7.01 -5.42 7.16
N ILE A 119 -8.28 -5.70 6.84
CA ILE A 119 -8.80 -5.74 5.46
C ILE A 119 -8.58 -4.38 4.76
N THR A 120 -8.90 -3.27 5.43
CA THR A 120 -8.83 -1.94 4.81
C THR A 120 -7.42 -1.36 4.70
N LYS A 121 -6.46 -1.83 5.52
CA LYS A 121 -5.10 -1.26 5.58
C LYS A 121 -4.02 -2.17 4.99
N GLY A 122 -4.27 -3.45 4.81
CA GLY A 122 -3.19 -4.42 4.51
C GLY A 122 -3.55 -5.58 3.61
N SER A 123 -4.66 -5.54 2.85
CA SER A 123 -5.03 -6.67 1.97
C SER A 123 -5.13 -6.26 0.51
N GLU A 124 -4.42 -6.99 -0.37
CA GLU A 124 -4.72 -7.02 -1.79
C GLU A 124 -6.08 -7.69 -2.03
N LEU A 125 -6.79 -7.26 -3.08
CA LEU A 125 -8.16 -7.68 -3.41
C LEU A 125 -8.32 -9.22 -3.46
N ALA A 126 -7.28 -9.94 -3.88
CA ALA A 126 -7.25 -11.40 -3.95
C ALA A 126 -7.35 -12.08 -2.58
N THR A 127 -6.67 -11.55 -1.55
CA THR A 127 -6.71 -12.07 -0.18
C THR A 127 -8.08 -11.84 0.46
N ILE A 128 -8.68 -10.67 0.22
CA ILE A 128 -10.05 -10.36 0.64
C ILE A 128 -11.02 -11.34 -0.01
N THR A 129 -10.89 -11.57 -1.32
CA THR A 129 -11.76 -12.46 -2.09
C THR A 129 -11.66 -13.92 -1.61
N SER A 130 -10.44 -14.42 -1.38
CA SER A 130 -10.20 -15.78 -0.87
C SER A 130 -10.83 -15.99 0.52
N LEU A 131 -10.66 -15.01 1.43
CA LEU A 131 -11.28 -15.05 2.75
C LEU A 131 -12.82 -15.05 2.65
N LEU A 132 -13.40 -14.16 1.84
CA LEU A 132 -14.86 -14.11 1.65
C LEU A 132 -15.38 -15.44 1.12
N ILE A 133 -14.71 -16.05 0.14
CA ILE A 133 -15.07 -17.38 -0.35
C ILE A 133 -15.06 -18.39 0.80
N GLN A 134 -14.00 -18.48 1.59
CA GLN A 134 -13.92 -19.43 2.70
C GLN A 134 -15.00 -19.24 3.76
N LEU A 135 -15.38 -17.99 4.03
CA LEU A 135 -16.43 -17.64 5.01
C LEU A 135 -17.84 -17.94 4.52
N PHE A 136 -18.09 -17.83 3.21
CA PHE A 136 -19.45 -17.93 2.64
C PHE A 136 -19.70 -19.21 1.82
N THR A 137 -18.70 -20.07 1.61
CA THR A 137 -18.87 -21.35 0.88
C THR A 137 -18.76 -22.60 1.73
N LYS A 138 -18.41 -22.51 3.03
CA LYS A 138 -18.54 -23.66 3.94
C LYS A 138 -19.98 -23.77 4.46
N ASN A 139 -20.81 -24.47 3.69
CA ASN A 139 -21.94 -25.25 4.21
C ASN A 139 -21.46 -26.68 4.48
#